data_AF-A0A7C6WF65-F1
#
_entry.id   AF-A0A7C6WF65-F1
#
_cell.length_a   1.000
_cell.length_b   1.000
_cell.length_c   1.000
_cell.angle_alpha   90.00
_cell.angle_beta   90.00
_cell.angle_gamma   90.00
#
_symmetry.space_group_name_H-M   'P 1'
#
loop_
_entity.id
_entity.type
_entity.pdbx_description
1 polymer ?
#
loop_
_entity_poly.entity_id
_entity_poly.type
_entity_poly.pdbx_seq_one_letter_code
_entity_poly.pdbx_strand_id
1 'polypeptide(L)'
;MKRILLPLEDTERSLKALQFVKSNYSSRDVDVVLMMVDESIGYTSRPDIENAALSALEEKLELISASLAEFEVIRKTAVGKAGVRIVRTAREVGADIIVMTKSSKDDMLSSIGRTTEYVINNAQCPVLVVNEIMGNQKYRGLVYRKASSIVNLRGQLGDKQSECLLPSVNVDCIYHIDMTVGRIKFIHTSYNPVTRAWDLPPASGQEAYIEIDAGERVDILIKADSTKGRADRIRIVNRDMKKEAVFSYKITAADSKVDNTDN
;
A
#
# COMPACT_ATOMS: atom_id res chain seq x y z
N MET A 1 -18.47 12.86 -20.98
CA MET A 1 -17.97 12.35 -19.69
C MET A 1 -17.37 10.98 -19.91
N LYS A 2 -16.35 10.62 -19.14
CA LYS A 2 -15.69 9.30 -19.19
C LYS A 2 -16.37 8.36 -18.20
N ARG A 3 -16.42 7.06 -18.48
CA ARG A 3 -17.07 6.07 -17.60
C ARG A 3 -16.08 5.17 -16.89
N ILE A 4 -16.18 5.11 -15.57
CA ILE A 4 -15.39 4.22 -14.72
C ILE A 4 -16.28 3.07 -14.27
N LEU A 5 -15.93 1.83 -14.64
CA LEU A 5 -16.57 0.64 -14.08
C LEU A 5 -15.86 0.22 -12.79
N LEU A 6 -16.61 0.11 -11.70
CA LEU A 6 -16.17 -0.41 -10.40
C LEU A 6 -16.89 -1.72 -10.08
N PRO A 7 -16.25 -2.88 -10.36
CA PRO A 7 -16.68 -4.15 -9.82
C PRO A 7 -16.46 -4.18 -8.31
N LEU A 8 -17.53 -4.46 -7.57
CA LEU A 8 -17.53 -4.57 -6.13
C LEU A 8 -17.84 -5.99 -5.70
N GLU A 9 -17.18 -6.41 -4.62
CA GLU A 9 -17.45 -7.64 -3.88
C GLU A 9 -17.95 -7.26 -2.48
N ASP A 10 -18.65 -8.17 -1.80
CA ASP A 10 -19.11 -7.99 -0.42
C ASP A 10 -17.96 -8.16 0.59
N THR A 11 -16.93 -7.33 0.43
CA THR A 11 -15.73 -7.32 1.25
C THR A 11 -15.28 -5.88 1.46
N GLU A 12 -14.66 -5.59 2.61
CA GLU A 12 -14.08 -4.26 2.87
C GLU A 12 -13.01 -3.85 1.84
N ARG A 13 -12.45 -4.82 1.10
CA ARG A 13 -11.45 -4.59 0.07
C ARG A 13 -12.01 -3.78 -1.10
N SER A 14 -13.21 -4.11 -1.57
CA SER A 14 -13.82 -3.44 -2.74
C SER A 14 -14.10 -1.96 -2.52
N LEU A 15 -14.36 -1.55 -1.27
CA LEU A 15 -14.55 -0.15 -0.88
C LEU A 15 -13.30 0.72 -1.10
N LYS A 16 -12.10 0.13 -1.19
CA LYS A 16 -10.88 0.89 -1.51
C LYS A 16 -10.83 1.37 -2.95
N ALA A 17 -11.36 0.58 -3.89
CA ALA A 17 -11.50 1.02 -5.28
C ALA A 17 -12.45 2.23 -5.36
N LEU A 18 -13.54 2.20 -4.57
CA LEU A 18 -14.46 3.32 -4.44
C LEU A 18 -13.77 4.56 -3.85
N GLN A 19 -13.03 4.43 -2.74
CA GLN A 19 -12.26 5.55 -2.17
C GLN A 19 -11.23 6.11 -3.16
N PHE A 20 -10.52 5.24 -3.88
CA PHE A 20 -9.56 5.66 -4.89
C PHE A 20 -10.22 6.54 -5.95
N VAL A 21 -11.42 6.16 -6.42
CA VAL A 21 -12.15 6.96 -7.41
C VAL A 21 -12.55 8.31 -6.85
N LYS A 22 -13.09 8.35 -5.61
CA LYS A 22 -13.43 9.61 -4.94
C LYS A 22 -12.24 10.56 -4.77
N SER A 23 -11.05 10.03 -4.49
CA SER A 23 -9.87 10.85 -4.23
C SER A 23 -9.14 11.32 -5.48
N ASN A 24 -9.31 10.65 -6.62
CA ASN A 24 -8.50 10.91 -7.83
C ASN A 24 -9.30 11.44 -9.02
N TYR A 25 -10.64 11.37 -8.99
CA TYR A 25 -11.48 11.85 -10.09
C TYR A 25 -12.51 12.87 -9.60
N SER A 26 -12.75 13.90 -10.42
CA SER A 26 -13.83 14.85 -10.19
C SER A 26 -15.13 14.33 -10.78
N SER A 27 -16.25 14.51 -10.07
CA SER A 27 -17.56 14.12 -10.55
C SER A 27 -18.06 14.87 -11.78
N ARG A 28 -17.40 15.96 -12.18
CA ARG A 28 -17.70 16.69 -13.42
C ARG A 28 -17.18 15.98 -14.67
N ASP A 29 -16.16 15.15 -14.51
CA ASP A 29 -15.43 14.56 -15.64
C ASP A 29 -15.83 13.09 -15.89
N VAL A 30 -16.34 12.42 -14.84
CA VAL A 30 -16.58 10.97 -14.86
C VAL A 30 -17.96 10.57 -14.34
N ASP A 31 -18.53 9.57 -15.00
CA ASP A 31 -19.68 8.81 -14.49
C ASP A 31 -19.16 7.50 -13.89
N VAL A 32 -19.75 7.10 -12.77
CA VAL A 32 -19.37 5.89 -12.04
C VAL A 32 -20.38 4.79 -12.32
N VAL A 33 -19.91 3.64 -12.78
CA VAL A 33 -20.73 2.44 -12.95
C VAL A 33 -20.36 1.44 -11.85
N LEU A 34 -21.22 1.25 -10.86
CA LEU A 34 -21.05 0.23 -9.84
C LEU A 34 -21.59 -1.10 -10.33
N MET A 35 -20.84 -2.18 -10.10
CA MET A 35 -21.26 -3.52 -10.48
C MET A 35 -21.06 -4.53 -9.36
N MET A 36 -22.07 -5.36 -9.09
CA MET A 36 -21.92 -6.55 -8.25
C MET A 36 -22.31 -7.81 -9.02
N VAL A 37 -21.63 -8.91 -8.74
CA VAL A 37 -21.90 -10.22 -9.36
C VAL A 37 -22.13 -11.28 -8.29
N ASP A 38 -23.26 -11.98 -8.39
CA ASP A 38 -23.52 -13.18 -7.60
C ASP A 38 -22.99 -14.42 -8.34
N GLU A 39 -22.01 -15.08 -7.74
CA GLU A 39 -21.43 -16.33 -8.26
C GLU A 39 -22.05 -17.59 -7.65
N SER A 40 -22.86 -17.46 -6.58
CA SER A 40 -23.37 -18.59 -5.79
C SER A 40 -24.39 -19.43 -6.55
N ILE A 41 -25.10 -18.80 -7.47
CA ILE A 41 -26.23 -19.40 -8.21
C ILE A 41 -25.82 -19.99 -9.57
N GLY A 42 -24.55 -19.83 -9.97
CA GLY A 42 -24.00 -20.45 -11.18
C GLY A 42 -24.87 -20.22 -12.43
N TYR A 43 -25.36 -21.32 -13.03
CA TYR A 43 -26.30 -21.34 -14.16
C TYR A 43 -27.68 -21.91 -13.74
N THR A 44 -28.13 -21.64 -12.52
CA THR A 44 -29.49 -22.08 -12.13
C THR A 44 -30.52 -21.51 -13.10
N SER A 45 -31.43 -22.35 -13.59
CA SER A 45 -32.45 -21.94 -14.58
C SER A 45 -33.76 -21.50 -13.93
N ARG A 46 -33.75 -21.27 -12.61
CA ARG A 46 -34.91 -20.84 -11.82
C ARG A 46 -34.96 -19.31 -11.73
N PRO A 47 -35.89 -18.64 -12.43
CA PRO A 47 -35.93 -17.18 -12.51
C PRO A 47 -36.23 -16.52 -11.17
N ASP A 48 -37.00 -17.19 -10.30
CA ASP A 48 -37.35 -16.75 -8.96
C ASP A 48 -36.11 -16.57 -8.06
N ILE A 49 -35.20 -17.54 -8.10
CA ILE A 49 -33.95 -17.50 -7.31
C ILE A 49 -33.00 -16.44 -7.87
N GLU A 50 -32.87 -16.37 -9.21
CA GLU A 50 -32.02 -15.38 -9.88
C GLU A 50 -32.48 -13.94 -9.56
N ASN A 51 -33.78 -13.67 -9.69
CA ASN A 51 -34.35 -12.36 -9.37
C ASN A 51 -34.17 -11.98 -7.89
N ALA A 52 -34.32 -12.94 -6.97
CA ALA A 52 -34.10 -12.68 -5.55
C ALA A 52 -32.65 -12.26 -5.26
N ALA A 53 -31.67 -12.92 -5.88
CA ALA A 53 -30.26 -12.57 -5.71
C ALA A 53 -29.91 -11.22 -6.36
N LEU A 54 -30.43 -10.94 -7.55
CA LEU A 54 -30.25 -9.63 -8.20
C LEU A 54 -30.82 -8.49 -7.35
N SER A 55 -32.01 -8.67 -6.78
CA SER A 55 -32.61 -7.69 -5.86
C SER A 55 -31.76 -7.47 -4.62
N ALA A 56 -31.23 -8.53 -4.01
CA ALA A 56 -30.35 -8.42 -2.84
C ALA A 56 -29.04 -7.66 -3.15
N LEU A 57 -28.47 -7.84 -4.35
CA LEU A 57 -27.30 -7.06 -4.79
C LEU A 57 -27.66 -5.60 -5.06
N GLU A 58 -28.85 -5.33 -5.60
CA GLU A 58 -29.30 -3.98 -5.91
C GLU A 58 -29.48 -3.14 -4.64
N GLU A 59 -30.04 -3.72 -3.58
CA GLU A 59 -30.14 -3.07 -2.26
C GLU A 59 -28.76 -2.68 -1.71
N LYS A 60 -27.76 -3.56 -1.86
CA LYS A 60 -26.38 -3.27 -1.45
C LYS A 60 -25.77 -2.13 -2.28
N LEU A 61 -25.98 -2.14 -3.59
CA LEU A 61 -25.51 -1.09 -4.47
C LEU A 61 -26.16 0.27 -4.17
N GLU A 62 -27.43 0.30 -3.79
CA GLU A 62 -28.12 1.53 -3.36
C GLU A 62 -27.42 2.16 -2.14
N LEU A 63 -27.13 1.35 -1.11
CA LEU A 63 -26.42 1.82 0.09
C LEU A 63 -25.03 2.39 -0.24
N ILE A 64 -24.30 1.74 -1.16
CA ILE A 64 -22.97 2.20 -1.58
C ILE A 64 -23.09 3.47 -2.44
N SER A 65 -24.09 3.55 -3.31
CA SER A 65 -24.33 4.71 -4.19
C SER A 65 -24.61 5.98 -3.38
N ALA A 66 -25.28 5.87 -2.23
CA ALA A 66 -25.49 6.99 -1.32
C ALA A 66 -24.16 7.64 -0.85
N SER A 67 -23.07 6.87 -0.76
CA SER A 67 -21.73 7.39 -0.43
C SER A 67 -21.05 8.15 -1.58
N LEU A 68 -21.60 8.06 -2.80
CA LEU A 68 -21.14 8.69 -4.03
C LEU A 68 -22.10 9.78 -4.53
N ALA A 69 -22.86 10.42 -3.63
CA ALA A 69 -23.87 11.42 -3.99
C ALA A 69 -23.38 12.59 -4.87
N GLU A 70 -22.07 12.83 -4.91
CA GLU A 70 -21.45 13.84 -5.76
C GLU A 70 -21.24 13.40 -7.22
N PHE A 71 -21.29 12.09 -7.51
CA PHE A 71 -21.09 11.48 -8.83
C PHE A 71 -22.43 11.05 -9.44
N GLU A 72 -22.49 11.03 -10.78
CA GLU A 72 -23.55 10.29 -11.48
C GLU A 72 -23.23 8.79 -11.40
N VAL A 73 -24.12 8.03 -10.75
CA VAL A 73 -23.91 6.60 -10.49
C VAL A 73 -24.91 5.72 -11.24
N ILE A 74 -24.39 4.81 -12.06
CA ILE A 74 -25.14 3.75 -12.72
C ILE A 74 -24.89 2.45 -11.97
N ARG A 75 -25.94 1.70 -11.67
CA ARG A 75 -25.85 0.41 -10.97
C ARG A 75 -26.11 -0.75 -11.91
N LYS A 76 -25.32 -1.83 -11.76
CA LYS A 76 -25.44 -3.05 -12.54
C LYS A 76 -25.29 -4.27 -11.64
N THR A 77 -26.29 -5.15 -11.66
CA THR A 77 -26.23 -6.44 -10.99
C THR A 77 -26.17 -7.55 -12.02
N ALA A 78 -25.55 -8.66 -11.66
CA ALA A 78 -25.37 -9.80 -12.55
C ALA A 78 -25.27 -11.11 -11.77
N VAL A 79 -25.63 -12.20 -12.42
CA VAL A 79 -25.39 -13.57 -11.94
C VAL A 79 -24.41 -14.28 -12.89
N GLY A 80 -23.58 -15.14 -12.31
CA GLY A 80 -22.63 -16.01 -13.02
C GLY A 80 -21.18 -15.67 -12.72
N LYS A 81 -20.24 -16.12 -13.57
CA LYS A 81 -18.79 -15.93 -13.35
C LYS A 81 -18.42 -14.44 -13.36
N ALA A 82 -17.87 -13.94 -12.25
CA ALA A 82 -17.53 -12.53 -12.06
C ALA A 82 -16.70 -11.94 -13.20
N GLY A 83 -15.56 -12.55 -13.55
CA GLY A 83 -14.69 -12.02 -14.61
C GLY A 83 -15.38 -11.88 -15.96
N VAL A 84 -16.23 -12.84 -16.34
CA VAL A 84 -16.99 -12.80 -17.60
C VAL A 84 -18.02 -11.67 -17.56
N ARG A 85 -18.77 -11.56 -16.46
CA ARG A 85 -19.80 -10.53 -16.31
C ARG A 85 -19.19 -9.13 -16.27
N ILE A 86 -18.06 -8.94 -15.59
CA ILE A 86 -17.34 -7.65 -15.53
C ILE A 86 -16.93 -7.18 -16.92
N VAL A 87 -16.26 -8.04 -17.70
CA VAL A 87 -15.82 -7.72 -19.06
C VAL A 87 -17.01 -7.41 -19.97
N ARG A 88 -18.08 -8.19 -19.85
CA ARG A 88 -19.31 -7.97 -20.61
C ARG A 88 -19.97 -6.63 -20.27
N THR A 89 -20.13 -6.33 -18.98
CA THR A 89 -20.71 -5.05 -18.54
C THR A 89 -19.84 -3.88 -18.99
N ALA A 90 -18.51 -3.98 -18.89
CA ALA A 90 -17.59 -2.94 -19.38
C ALA A 90 -17.84 -2.62 -20.85
N ARG A 91 -18.15 -3.63 -21.67
CA ARG A 91 -18.56 -3.45 -23.06
C ARG A 91 -19.92 -2.80 -23.21
N GLU A 92 -20.93 -3.31 -22.50
CA GLU A 92 -22.32 -2.85 -22.59
C GLU A 92 -22.46 -1.38 -22.17
N VAL A 93 -21.73 -0.96 -21.15
CA VAL A 93 -21.79 0.42 -20.63
C VAL A 93 -20.79 1.36 -21.32
N GLY A 94 -19.93 0.83 -22.20
CA GLY A 94 -18.86 1.61 -22.83
C GLY A 94 -17.87 2.19 -21.82
N ALA A 95 -17.42 1.38 -20.86
CA ALA A 95 -16.48 1.81 -19.84
C ALA A 95 -15.12 2.19 -20.45
N ASP A 96 -14.61 3.37 -20.09
CA ASP A 96 -13.28 3.84 -20.50
C ASP A 96 -12.16 3.24 -19.67
N ILE A 97 -12.46 2.83 -18.43
CA ILE A 97 -11.52 2.17 -17.52
C ILE A 97 -12.28 1.29 -16.52
N ILE A 98 -11.69 0.16 -16.15
CA ILE A 98 -12.14 -0.67 -15.03
C ILE A 98 -11.23 -0.40 -13.84
N VAL A 99 -11.79 0.01 -12.71
CA VAL A 99 -11.05 0.20 -11.46
C VAL A 99 -11.52 -0.85 -10.46
N MET A 100 -10.63 -1.75 -10.07
CA MET A 100 -10.97 -2.88 -9.19
C MET A 100 -9.84 -3.17 -8.20
N THR A 101 -10.15 -3.89 -7.13
CA THR A 101 -9.13 -4.49 -6.25
C THR A 101 -8.74 -5.89 -6.72
N LYS A 102 -7.69 -6.46 -6.13
CA LYS A 102 -7.40 -7.89 -6.31
C LYS A 102 -8.56 -8.75 -5.80
N SER A 103 -8.75 -9.92 -6.41
CA SER A 103 -9.84 -10.83 -6.04
C SER A 103 -9.65 -11.35 -4.61
N SER A 104 -10.74 -11.36 -3.83
CA SER A 104 -10.68 -11.69 -2.41
C SER A 104 -10.56 -13.19 -2.10
N LYS A 105 -10.87 -14.07 -3.07
CA LYS A 105 -10.94 -15.53 -2.90
C LYS A 105 -9.59 -16.25 -2.95
N ASP A 106 -8.52 -15.58 -3.38
CA ASP A 106 -7.18 -16.15 -3.45
C ASP A 106 -6.33 -15.58 -2.29
N ASP A 107 -6.27 -16.31 -1.17
CA ASP A 107 -5.58 -15.95 0.08
C ASP A 107 -4.03 -15.95 -0.02
N MET A 108 -3.46 -16.09 -1.22
CA MET A 108 -2.02 -15.96 -1.42
C MET A 108 -1.65 -14.50 -1.64
N LEU A 109 -0.89 -13.94 -0.70
CA LEU A 109 -0.38 -12.55 -0.70
C LEU A 109 0.31 -12.10 -2.02
N SER A 110 0.77 -13.03 -2.85
CA SER A 110 1.42 -12.77 -4.14
C SER A 110 0.53 -12.94 -5.37
N SER A 111 -0.68 -13.49 -5.23
CA SER A 111 -1.59 -13.71 -6.37
C SER A 111 -2.45 -12.47 -6.64
N ILE A 112 -2.68 -12.15 -7.92
CA ILE A 112 -3.60 -11.07 -8.33
C ILE A 112 -5.07 -11.52 -8.28
N GLY A 113 -5.28 -12.83 -8.20
CA GLY A 113 -6.58 -13.47 -8.11
C GLY A 113 -7.19 -13.78 -9.48
N ARG A 114 -7.88 -14.91 -9.59
CA ARG A 114 -8.42 -15.42 -10.87
C ARG A 114 -9.36 -14.45 -11.59
N THR A 115 -10.23 -13.77 -10.85
CA THR A 115 -11.17 -12.79 -11.43
C THR A 115 -10.41 -11.60 -12.02
N THR A 116 -9.45 -11.05 -11.27
CA THR A 116 -8.64 -9.92 -11.72
C THR A 116 -7.81 -10.29 -12.95
N GLU A 117 -7.16 -11.46 -12.93
CA GLU A 117 -6.38 -11.98 -14.05
C GLU A 117 -7.24 -12.14 -15.30
N TYR A 118 -8.44 -12.71 -15.16
CA TYR A 118 -9.39 -12.84 -16.26
C TYR A 118 -9.77 -11.47 -16.84
N VAL A 119 -10.09 -10.50 -15.98
CA VAL A 119 -10.49 -9.16 -16.43
C VAL A 119 -9.35 -8.44 -17.14
N ILE A 120 -8.13 -8.47 -16.58
CA ILE A 120 -6.94 -7.88 -17.22
C ILE A 120 -6.71 -8.44 -18.63
N ASN A 121 -6.85 -9.75 -18.79
CA ASN A 121 -6.56 -10.42 -20.06
C ASN A 121 -7.68 -10.25 -21.11
N ASN A 122 -8.90 -9.88 -20.72
CA ASN A 122 -10.07 -9.90 -21.61
C ASN A 122 -10.83 -8.58 -21.71
N ALA A 123 -10.55 -7.60 -20.83
CA ALA A 123 -11.18 -6.29 -20.91
C ALA A 123 -10.75 -5.55 -22.17
N GLN A 124 -11.70 -4.84 -22.79
CA GLN A 124 -11.48 -4.02 -23.98
C GLN A 124 -10.97 -2.61 -23.66
N CYS A 125 -10.87 -2.27 -22.37
CA CYS A 125 -10.41 -0.98 -21.86
C CYS A 125 -9.35 -1.21 -20.76
N PRO A 126 -8.54 -0.18 -20.43
CA PRO A 126 -7.55 -0.27 -19.36
C PRO A 126 -8.15 -0.78 -18.05
N VAL A 127 -7.38 -1.59 -17.33
CA VAL A 127 -7.75 -2.13 -16.03
C VAL A 127 -6.74 -1.59 -15.00
N LEU A 128 -7.24 -0.81 -14.05
CA LEU A 128 -6.48 -0.32 -12.91
C LEU A 128 -6.76 -1.18 -11.69
N VAL A 129 -5.74 -1.93 -11.27
CA VAL A 129 -5.79 -2.71 -10.04
C VAL A 129 -5.31 -1.84 -8.88
N VAL A 130 -6.23 -1.43 -8.03
CA VAL A 130 -5.94 -0.68 -6.81
C VAL A 130 -5.39 -1.66 -5.78
N ASN A 131 -4.10 -1.51 -5.48
CA ASN A 131 -3.45 -2.32 -4.46
C ASN A 131 -4.04 -2.00 -3.09
N GLU A 132 -4.21 -3.05 -2.28
CA GLU A 132 -4.36 -2.88 -0.86
C GLU A 132 -3.05 -2.32 -0.32
N ILE A 133 -2.98 -1.00 -0.12
CA ILE A 133 -2.15 -0.49 0.96
C ILE A 133 -2.90 -0.93 2.22
N MET A 134 -2.65 -2.17 2.66
CA MET A 134 -2.96 -2.55 4.02
C MET A 134 -2.18 -1.57 4.89
N GLY A 135 -2.88 -0.72 5.65
CA GLY A 135 -2.29 0.19 6.65
C GLY A 135 -1.61 -0.52 7.83
N ASN A 136 -1.08 -1.72 7.59
CA ASN A 136 -0.24 -2.52 8.47
C ASN A 136 0.36 -3.69 7.66
N GLN A 137 1.10 -3.40 6.58
CA GLN A 137 2.11 -4.36 6.14
C GLN A 137 3.02 -4.60 7.36
N LYS A 138 2.89 -5.77 8.00
CA LYS A 138 3.88 -6.24 8.97
C LYS A 138 5.20 -6.20 8.22
N TYR A 139 6.08 -5.28 8.62
CA TYR A 139 7.39 -5.14 8.02
C TYR A 139 8.03 -6.53 7.97
N ARG A 140 8.33 -7.02 6.76
CA ARG A 140 8.81 -8.40 6.56
C ARG A 140 10.31 -8.54 6.80
N GLY A 141 11.04 -7.43 6.79
CA GLY A 141 12.46 -7.38 7.13
C GLY A 141 12.78 -7.63 8.60
N LEU A 142 14.06 -7.61 8.93
CA LEU A 142 14.52 -7.76 10.32
C LEU A 142 14.16 -6.52 11.15
N VAL A 143 13.64 -6.70 12.36
CA VAL A 143 13.37 -5.58 13.27
C VAL A 143 14.29 -5.69 14.48
N TYR A 144 15.17 -4.70 14.62
CA TYR A 144 16.03 -4.60 15.78
C TYR A 144 15.37 -3.79 16.89
N ARG A 145 15.46 -4.29 18.13
CA ARG A 145 14.91 -3.63 19.32
C ARG A 145 15.98 -3.14 20.30
N LYS A 146 17.22 -3.57 20.11
CA LYS A 146 18.36 -3.19 20.96
C LYS A 146 19.03 -1.94 20.40
N ALA A 147 19.53 -1.08 21.27
CA ALA A 147 20.24 0.15 20.88
C ALA A 147 21.59 -0.12 20.20
N SER A 148 22.14 -1.33 20.29
CA SER A 148 23.33 -1.73 19.54
C SER A 148 23.26 -3.18 19.10
N SER A 149 23.78 -3.46 17.89
CA SER A 149 23.94 -4.80 17.36
C SER A 149 24.85 -4.83 16.14
N ILE A 150 25.20 -6.04 15.71
CA ILE A 150 25.80 -6.29 14.40
C ILE A 150 24.69 -6.85 13.50
N VAL A 151 24.58 -6.30 12.30
CA VAL A 151 23.55 -6.62 11.31
C VAL A 151 24.23 -7.19 10.07
N ASN A 152 23.69 -8.30 9.57
CA ASN A 152 24.05 -8.87 8.28
C ASN A 152 22.81 -8.88 7.38
N LEU A 153 22.86 -8.11 6.30
CA LEU A 153 21.82 -8.03 5.27
C LEU A 153 22.31 -8.72 4.00
N ARG A 154 21.55 -9.68 3.49
CA ARG A 154 21.89 -10.39 2.24
C ARG A 154 21.55 -9.54 1.02
N GLY A 155 22.13 -9.91 -0.12
CA GLY A 155 21.78 -9.30 -1.40
C GLY A 155 20.32 -9.59 -1.79
N GLN A 156 19.76 -8.77 -2.67
CA GLN A 156 18.34 -8.79 -3.05
C GLN A 156 17.85 -10.11 -3.68
N LEU A 157 18.75 -10.94 -4.22
CA LEU A 157 18.42 -12.26 -4.78
C LEU A 157 18.52 -13.41 -3.76
N GLY A 158 18.90 -13.14 -2.51
CA GLY A 158 19.02 -14.17 -1.48
C GLY A 158 17.70 -14.49 -0.76
N ASP A 159 17.60 -15.69 -0.19
CA ASP A 159 16.40 -16.15 0.56
C ASP A 159 16.20 -15.47 1.93
N LYS A 160 17.20 -14.68 2.38
CA LYS A 160 17.17 -13.96 3.66
C LYS A 160 16.83 -12.48 3.45
N GLN A 161 16.56 -11.79 4.55
CA GLN A 161 16.20 -10.36 4.54
C GLN A 161 17.37 -9.51 4.02
N SER A 162 17.08 -8.66 3.03
CA SER A 162 17.96 -7.65 2.46
C SER A 162 17.78 -6.26 3.10
N GLU A 163 16.94 -6.19 4.13
CA GLU A 163 16.61 -4.97 4.85
C GLU A 163 16.33 -5.19 6.33
N CYS A 164 16.51 -4.13 7.12
CA CYS A 164 16.09 -4.09 8.51
C CYS A 164 15.54 -2.72 8.95
N LEU A 165 14.76 -2.73 10.02
CA LEU A 165 14.42 -1.55 10.81
C LEU A 165 15.31 -1.46 12.04
N LEU A 166 15.89 -0.29 12.25
CA LEU A 166 16.55 0.07 13.50
C LEU A 166 15.51 0.62 14.48
N PRO A 167 15.74 0.49 15.81
CA PRO A 167 14.82 1.05 16.78
C PRO A 167 14.88 2.57 16.70
N SER A 168 13.72 3.22 16.81
CA SER A 168 13.57 4.67 16.79
C SER A 168 12.75 5.12 17.99
N VAL A 169 13.07 6.31 18.50
CA VAL A 169 12.52 6.89 19.72
C VAL A 169 12.10 8.34 19.45
N ASN A 170 11.10 8.83 20.19
CA ASN A 170 10.64 10.23 20.11
C ASN A 170 11.58 11.20 20.86
N VAL A 171 12.89 10.97 20.78
CA VAL A 171 13.91 11.86 21.36
C VAL A 171 15.08 11.97 20.38
N ASP A 172 15.77 13.10 20.42
CA ASP A 172 16.94 13.32 19.58
C ASP A 172 17.99 12.24 19.86
N CYS A 173 18.42 11.56 18.82
CA CYS A 173 19.34 10.44 18.93
C CYS A 173 20.35 10.42 17.78
N ILE A 174 21.54 9.89 18.08
CA ILE A 174 22.61 9.75 17.11
C ILE A 174 22.75 8.26 16.78
N TYR A 175 22.65 7.94 15.50
CA TYR A 175 22.93 6.60 14.98
C TYR A 175 24.39 6.55 14.55
N HIS A 176 25.22 5.90 15.35
CA HIS A 176 26.58 5.57 14.99
C HIS A 176 26.55 4.29 14.16
N ILE A 177 26.92 4.38 12.88
CA ILE A 177 26.95 3.23 11.96
C ILE A 177 28.39 3.01 11.50
N ASP A 178 28.85 1.78 11.63
CA ASP A 178 30.19 1.34 11.22
C ASP A 178 30.05 0.23 10.19
N MET A 179 30.42 0.52 8.94
CA MET A 179 30.36 -0.43 7.82
C MET A 179 31.58 -1.32 7.77
N THR A 180 31.37 -2.62 7.88
CA THR A 180 32.45 -3.60 7.76
C THR A 180 32.56 -4.19 6.36
N VAL A 181 31.44 -4.53 5.71
CA VAL A 181 31.42 -5.19 4.40
C VAL A 181 30.26 -4.65 3.58
N GLY A 182 30.51 -4.43 2.28
CA GLY A 182 29.48 -4.05 1.33
C GLY A 182 29.09 -2.58 1.43
N ARG A 183 27.83 -2.29 1.11
CA ARG A 183 27.26 -0.94 1.18
C ARG A 183 25.80 -1.02 1.57
N ILE A 184 25.31 0.00 2.26
CA ILE A 184 23.91 0.11 2.63
C ILE A 184 23.35 1.47 2.24
N LYS A 185 22.02 1.53 2.18
CA LYS A 185 21.29 2.78 2.16
C LYS A 185 20.54 2.95 3.48
N PHE A 186 20.84 4.01 4.20
CA PHE A 186 20.08 4.52 5.33
C PHE A 186 18.90 5.32 4.79
N ILE A 187 17.70 5.02 5.26
CA ILE A 187 16.45 5.65 4.85
C ILE A 187 15.74 6.17 6.09
N HIS A 188 15.52 7.48 6.14
CA HIS A 188 14.79 8.19 7.19
C HIS A 188 13.46 8.69 6.64
N THR A 189 12.36 8.26 7.27
CA THR A 189 11.00 8.62 6.88
C THR A 189 10.16 9.00 8.09
N SER A 190 9.26 9.96 7.94
CA SER A 190 8.37 10.43 9.00
C SER A 190 6.94 9.94 8.82
N TYR A 191 6.21 9.92 9.94
CA TYR A 191 4.85 9.40 9.96
C TYR A 191 3.85 10.40 9.36
N ASN A 192 3.08 9.93 8.39
CA ASN A 192 2.00 10.64 7.75
C ASN A 192 0.65 10.32 8.40
N PRO A 193 -0.01 11.30 9.03
CA PRO A 193 -1.28 11.07 9.70
C PRO A 193 -2.44 10.84 8.72
N VAL A 194 -2.31 11.26 7.45
CA VAL A 194 -3.34 11.10 6.42
C VAL A 194 -3.31 9.69 5.85
N THR A 195 -2.14 9.24 5.39
CA THR A 195 -1.97 7.89 4.80
C THR A 195 -1.78 6.80 5.86
N ARG A 196 -1.53 7.19 7.12
CA ARG A 196 -1.19 6.32 8.25
C ARG A 196 0.06 5.46 8.00
N ALA A 197 0.99 5.97 7.19
CA ALA A 197 2.24 5.30 6.80
C ALA A 197 3.47 6.17 7.12
N TRP A 198 4.69 5.63 6.99
CA TRP A 198 5.93 6.40 7.07
C TRP A 198 6.40 6.73 5.65
N ASP A 199 5.74 7.71 5.04
CA ASP A 199 5.94 8.11 3.64
C ASP A 199 6.21 9.61 3.46
N LEU A 200 6.31 10.37 4.57
CA LEU A 200 6.77 11.76 4.54
C LEU A 200 8.30 11.82 4.60
N PRO A 201 8.91 12.83 3.94
CA PRO A 201 10.31 13.15 4.19
C PRO A 201 10.51 13.54 5.67
N PRO A 202 11.74 13.42 6.19
CA PRO A 202 12.05 13.87 7.53
C PRO A 202 11.93 15.39 7.66
N ALA A 203 11.99 15.89 8.89
CA ALA A 203 11.92 17.33 9.16
C ALA A 203 12.99 18.12 8.40
N SER A 204 12.68 19.38 8.12
CA SER A 204 13.54 20.29 7.35
C SER A 204 14.96 20.33 7.91
N GLY A 205 15.95 20.01 7.07
CA GLY A 205 17.37 19.97 7.44
C GLY A 205 17.94 18.59 7.76
N GLN A 206 17.13 17.52 7.70
CA GLN A 206 17.60 16.14 7.83
C GLN A 206 17.63 15.43 6.48
N GLU A 207 18.64 14.58 6.27
CA GLU A 207 18.75 13.81 5.03
C GLU A 207 17.86 12.57 5.07
N ALA A 208 16.95 12.46 4.09
CA ALA A 208 16.08 11.30 3.95
C ALA A 208 16.85 10.04 3.57
N TYR A 209 18.02 10.19 2.93
CA TYR A 209 18.79 9.10 2.35
C TYR A 209 20.27 9.34 2.50
N ILE A 210 20.98 8.36 3.07
CA ILE A 210 22.44 8.37 3.18
C ILE A 210 22.96 7.03 2.66
N GLU A 211 23.90 7.06 1.72
CA GLU A 211 24.62 5.85 1.30
C GLU A 211 25.89 5.73 2.13
N ILE A 212 26.18 4.52 2.62
CA ILE A 212 27.33 4.25 3.48
C ILE A 212 28.07 3.03 2.92
N ASP A 213 29.34 3.21 2.61
CA ASP A 213 30.20 2.21 1.99
C ASP A 213 31.14 1.53 3.00
N ALA A 214 31.71 0.38 2.60
CA ALA A 214 32.62 -0.40 3.45
C ALA A 214 33.82 0.43 3.94
N GLY A 215 34.07 0.39 5.25
CA GLY A 215 35.14 1.14 5.90
C GLY A 215 34.72 2.53 6.39
N GLU A 216 33.51 2.99 6.08
CA GLU A 216 32.99 4.25 6.58
C GLU A 216 32.37 4.10 7.97
N ARG A 217 32.58 5.13 8.79
CA ARG A 217 31.89 5.32 10.06
C ARG A 217 31.16 6.65 10.03
N VAL A 218 29.84 6.59 10.14
CA VAL A 218 28.94 7.74 9.98
C VAL A 218 28.10 7.90 11.23
N ASP A 219 28.02 9.14 11.70
CA ASP A 219 27.19 9.55 12.82
C ASP A 219 26.00 10.37 12.29
N ILE A 220 24.79 9.83 12.40
CA ILE A 220 23.58 10.44 11.83
C ILE A 220 22.73 10.98 12.97
N LEU A 221 22.61 12.30 13.07
CA LEU A 221 21.73 12.96 14.03
C LEU A 221 20.28 12.93 13.54
N ILE A 222 19.43 12.24 14.30
CA ILE A 222 17.99 12.21 14.08
C ILE A 222 17.31 13.05 15.16
N LYS A 223 16.83 14.23 14.77
CA LYS A 223 15.95 15.06 15.58
C LYS A 223 14.56 14.43 15.62
N ALA A 224 13.96 14.38 16.80
CA ALA A 224 12.63 13.84 16.97
C ALA A 224 11.58 14.84 16.48
N ASP A 225 11.02 14.61 15.31
CA ASP A 225 9.80 15.29 14.86
C ASP A 225 8.60 14.38 15.14
N SER A 226 8.05 14.49 16.35
CA SER A 226 6.91 13.66 16.74
C SER A 226 5.62 14.16 16.08
N THR A 227 5.42 13.87 14.79
CA THR A 227 4.14 14.11 14.13
C THR A 227 3.07 13.22 14.78
N LYS A 228 2.28 13.78 15.71
CA LYS A 228 1.28 13.07 16.55
C LYS A 228 1.84 11.91 17.38
N GLY A 229 3.05 12.05 17.94
CA GLY A 229 3.59 11.12 18.93
C GLY A 229 4.09 9.76 18.39
N ARG A 230 4.17 9.56 17.08
CA ARG A 230 4.84 8.41 16.47
C ARG A 230 6.26 8.78 16.07
N ALA A 231 7.21 7.94 16.46
CA ALA A 231 8.62 8.10 16.10
C ALA A 231 8.83 7.87 14.61
N ASP A 232 9.83 8.53 14.06
CA ASP A 232 10.28 8.32 12.69
C ASP A 232 10.73 6.89 12.46
N ARG A 233 10.76 6.47 11.19
CA ARG A 233 11.15 5.12 10.80
C ARG A 233 12.50 5.16 10.12
N ILE A 234 13.44 4.45 10.74
CA ILE A 234 14.79 4.24 10.23
C ILE A 234 14.88 2.86 9.61
N ARG A 235 15.03 2.82 8.28
CA ARG A 235 15.15 1.61 7.49
C ARG A 235 16.52 1.54 6.84
N ILE A 236 17.16 0.39 6.94
CA ILE A 236 18.43 0.11 6.28
C ILE A 236 18.18 -0.92 5.19
N VAL A 237 18.72 -0.68 3.99
CA VAL A 237 18.56 -1.57 2.85
C VAL A 237 19.91 -1.88 2.23
N ASN A 238 20.23 -3.15 2.04
CA ASN A 238 21.31 -3.57 1.15
C ASN A 238 20.78 -3.57 -0.29
N ARG A 239 21.24 -2.63 -1.12
CA ARG A 239 20.81 -2.52 -2.53
C ARG A 239 21.61 -3.40 -3.49
N ASP A 240 22.64 -4.10 -3.01
CA ASP A 240 23.39 -5.04 -3.84
C ASP A 240 22.54 -6.28 -4.17
N MET A 241 22.68 -6.78 -5.40
CA MET A 241 21.90 -7.93 -5.86
C MET A 241 22.43 -9.25 -5.28
N LYS A 242 23.74 -9.36 -5.06
CA LYS A 242 24.41 -10.64 -4.73
C LYS A 242 25.22 -10.57 -3.45
N LYS A 243 25.90 -9.45 -3.20
CA LYS A 243 26.79 -9.30 -2.04
C LYS A 243 25.99 -9.02 -0.79
N GLU A 244 26.47 -9.56 0.33
CA GLU A 244 25.96 -9.18 1.64
C GLU A 244 26.57 -7.85 2.10
N ALA A 245 25.86 -7.19 3.02
CA ALA A 245 26.30 -5.99 3.71
C ALA A 245 26.30 -6.28 5.22
N VAL A 246 27.42 -6.00 5.86
CA VAL A 246 27.61 -6.23 7.30
C VAL A 246 28.00 -4.91 7.95
N PHE A 247 27.28 -4.55 9.00
CA PHE A 247 27.52 -3.33 9.74
C PHE A 247 27.23 -3.49 11.22
N SER A 248 27.87 -2.67 12.03
CA SER A 248 27.48 -2.49 13.43
C SER A 248 26.81 -1.14 13.59
N TYR A 249 25.85 -1.08 14.51
CA TYR A 249 25.24 0.19 14.89
C TYR A 249 25.19 0.35 16.40
N LYS A 250 25.22 1.61 16.85
CA LYS A 250 24.96 2.01 18.22
C LYS A 250 24.14 3.29 18.22
N ILE A 251 23.09 3.33 19.03
CA ILE A 251 22.20 4.49 19.18
C ILE A 251 22.46 5.11 20.53
N THR A 252 22.74 6.40 20.54
CA THR A 252 22.95 7.22 21.75
C THR A 252 21.95 8.37 21.76
N ALA A 253 21.62 8.88 22.94
CA ALA A 253 20.86 10.11 23.03
C ALA A 253 21.74 11.28 22.56
N ALA A 254 21.16 12.23 21.83
CA ALA A 254 21.85 13.48 21.55
C ALA A 254 21.84 14.32 22.84
N ASP A 255 23.00 14.59 23.42
CA ASP A 255 23.09 15.41 24.62
C ASP A 255 22.60 16.83 24.33
N SER A 256 21.54 17.27 25.02
CA SER A 256 21.00 18.63 24.99
C SER A 256 21.85 19.61 25.81
N LYS A 257 23.18 19.54 25.68
CA LYS A 257 24.12 20.48 26.31
C LYS A 257 25.36 20.70 25.45
N VAL A 258 25.26 21.56 24.44
CA VAL A 258 26.28 22.58 24.13
C VAL A 258 25.55 23.74 23.44
N ASP A 259 25.24 24.78 24.21
CA ASP A 259 25.38 26.21 23.83
C ASP A 259 24.79 27.08 24.95
N ASN A 260 25.62 27.32 25.96
CA ASN A 260 25.72 28.63 26.60
C ASN A 260 26.98 28.65 27.49
N THR A 261 28.12 28.83 26.84
CA THR A 261 29.31 29.48 27.43
C THR A 261 30.07 30.19 26.32
N ASP A 262 30.10 31.52 26.46
CA ASP A 262 31.15 32.46 26.07
C ASP A 262 31.23 32.92 24.61
N ASN A 263 30.52 34.01 24.29
CA ASN A 263 31.09 35.39 24.30
C ASN A 263 30.00 36.46 24.10
#